data_AF-A0A846TF91-F1
#
_entry.id   AF-A0A846TF91-F1
#
_cell.length_a   1.000
_cell.length_b   1.000
_cell.length_c   1.000
_cell.angle_alpha   90.00
_cell.angle_beta   90.00
_cell.angle_gamma   90.00
#
_symmetry.space_group_name_H-M   'P 1'
#
loop_
_entity.id
_entity.type
_entity.pdbx_description
1 polymer ?
#
loop_
_entity_poly.entity_id
_entity_poly.type
_entity_poly.pdbx_seq_one_letter_code
_entity_poly.pdbx_strand_id
1 'polypeptide(L)'
;MNRLWLGLLLLLCSFFGGWAALAANADSAPMGMVTGNKTGTQIEFGNDIAKVAKTVGLDILVKESQGSIDNVRRMESQENAALGIVNSDVLGFLSRSENPQMRQIASRLRLIFPFYNAEVHLFANKSIKVFGDLQDKRIVAGESGSGSWLTTMNLLQLTGVKPAALVNLSQLEAVSAVLKGEADAMFYVSGKPISLFTKVGNLINQPEFASHAGERSFCAAGRFADAARISASPDQPG
;
A
#
# COMPACT_ATOMS: atom_id res chain seq x y z
N MET A 1 52.64 -49.14 30.11
CA MET A 1 51.38 -48.38 30.30
C MET A 1 51.77 -46.99 30.77
N ASN A 2 52.05 -46.11 29.81
CA ASN A 2 52.96 -44.97 29.99
C ASN A 2 52.21 -43.70 30.41
N ARG A 3 52.37 -43.34 31.69
CA ARG A 3 51.85 -42.11 32.31
C ARG A 3 52.38 -40.81 31.67
N LEU A 4 53.38 -40.92 30.79
CA LEU A 4 53.94 -39.81 30.01
C LEU A 4 53.08 -39.38 28.81
N TRP A 5 52.19 -40.24 28.31
CA TRP A 5 51.34 -39.91 27.15
C TRP A 5 50.05 -39.15 27.54
N LEU A 6 49.58 -39.29 28.79
CA LEU A 6 48.44 -38.52 29.28
C LEU A 6 48.78 -37.05 29.56
N GLY A 7 50.03 -36.73 29.91
CA GLY A 7 50.45 -35.35 30.17
C GLY A 7 50.54 -34.50 28.89
N LEU A 8 50.92 -35.10 27.76
CA LEU A 8 51.05 -34.40 26.49
C LEU A 8 49.68 -34.07 25.85
N LEU A 9 48.67 -34.90 26.11
CA LEU A 9 47.30 -34.70 25.60
C LEU A 9 46.57 -33.56 26.33
N LEU A 10 46.85 -33.36 27.62
CA LEU A 10 46.27 -32.26 28.42
C LEU A 10 46.91 -30.90 28.10
N LEU A 11 48.14 -30.85 27.61
CA LEU A 11 48.81 -29.61 27.20
C LEU A 11 48.40 -29.12 25.79
N LEU A 12 47.89 -30.02 24.93
CA LEU A 12 47.35 -29.66 23.62
C LEU A 12 45.92 -29.09 23.67
N CYS A 13 45.12 -29.43 24.69
CA CYS A 13 43.80 -28.83 24.89
C CYS A 13 43.87 -27.38 25.42
N SER A 14 44.96 -27.02 26.11
CA SER A 14 45.17 -25.66 26.64
C SER A 14 45.56 -24.64 25.56
N PHE A 15 46.02 -25.08 24.38
CA PHE A 15 46.38 -24.19 23.27
C PHE A 15 45.23 -23.91 22.31
N PHE A 16 44.11 -24.64 22.43
CA PHE A 16 42.87 -24.43 21.66
C PHE A 16 41.74 -23.79 22.51
N GLY A 17 41.97 -23.52 23.79
CA GLY A 17 40.99 -22.96 24.73
C GLY A 17 40.85 -21.43 24.69
N GLY A 18 41.50 -20.76 23.74
CA GLY A 18 41.48 -19.31 23.57
C GLY A 18 40.54 -18.85 22.46
N TRP A 19 39.46 -19.56 22.16
CA TRP A 19 38.40 -18.96 21.34
C TRP A 19 37.55 -18.09 22.25
N ALA A 20 38.02 -16.86 22.47
CA ALA A 20 37.11 -15.80 22.82
C ALA A 20 36.05 -15.82 21.72
N ALA A 21 34.85 -16.32 22.07
CA ALA A 21 33.67 -16.04 21.31
C ALA A 21 33.56 -14.52 21.33
N LEU A 22 34.12 -13.85 20.31
CA LEU A 22 33.48 -12.66 19.81
C LEU A 22 32.06 -13.14 19.54
N ALA A 23 31.16 -12.84 20.47
CA ALA A 23 29.80 -12.58 20.11
C ALA A 23 29.93 -11.50 19.04
N ALA A 24 30.01 -11.94 17.78
CA ALA A 24 29.60 -11.11 16.69
C ALA A 24 28.23 -10.64 17.16
N ASN A 25 28.11 -9.35 17.47
CA ASN A 25 26.84 -8.70 17.32
C ASN A 25 26.45 -9.08 15.90
N ALA A 26 25.60 -10.10 15.77
CA ALA A 26 24.98 -10.41 14.52
C ALA A 26 24.24 -9.11 14.24
N ASP A 27 24.83 -8.26 13.40
CA ASP A 27 24.15 -7.15 12.79
C ASP A 27 22.99 -7.83 12.09
N SER A 28 21.84 -7.86 12.78
CA SER A 28 20.66 -8.53 12.28
C SER A 28 20.33 -7.77 11.02
N ALA A 29 20.46 -8.43 9.87
CA ALA A 29 20.20 -7.80 8.58
C ALA A 29 18.89 -7.02 8.67
N PRO A 30 18.86 -5.76 8.19
CA PRO A 30 17.72 -4.88 8.41
C PRO A 30 16.46 -5.53 7.87
N MET A 31 15.37 -5.42 8.62
CA MET A 31 14.08 -5.98 8.22
C MET A 31 13.48 -5.15 7.08
N GLY A 32 13.26 -5.77 5.92
CA GLY A 32 12.68 -5.06 4.79
C GLY A 32 11.20 -4.76 4.98
N MET A 33 10.79 -3.52 4.68
CA MET A 33 9.41 -3.07 4.67
C MET A 33 9.05 -2.49 3.30
N VAL A 34 8.16 -3.15 2.57
CA VAL A 34 7.62 -2.65 1.30
C VAL A 34 6.42 -1.73 1.54
N THR A 35 6.40 -0.57 0.87
CA THR A 35 5.50 0.54 1.25
C THR A 35 4.60 0.99 0.09
N GLY A 36 4.92 2.09 -0.58
CA GLY A 36 4.18 2.59 -1.73
C GLY A 36 5.12 3.41 -2.60
N ASN A 37 4.53 4.18 -3.51
CA ASN A 37 5.29 5.08 -4.36
C ASN A 37 6.02 6.16 -3.53
N LYS A 38 7.11 6.71 -4.10
CA LYS A 38 7.96 7.71 -3.43
C LYS A 38 7.24 8.95 -2.90
N THR A 39 6.07 9.30 -3.44
CA THR A 39 5.31 10.49 -3.06
C THR A 39 4.06 10.19 -2.23
N GLY A 40 3.83 8.92 -1.87
CA GLY A 40 2.63 8.48 -1.18
C GLY A 40 2.75 8.55 0.34
N THR A 41 1.61 8.56 1.03
CA THR A 41 1.56 8.54 2.50
C THR A 41 2.25 7.31 3.09
N GLN A 42 2.18 6.16 2.42
CA GLN A 42 2.70 4.89 2.94
C GLN A 42 4.22 4.89 3.12
N ILE A 43 4.98 5.47 2.19
CA ILE A 43 6.45 5.49 2.30
C ILE A 43 6.91 6.43 3.44
N GLU A 44 6.23 7.56 3.63
CA GLU A 44 6.51 8.48 4.73
C GLU A 44 6.24 7.83 6.09
N PHE A 45 5.09 7.15 6.25
CA PHE A 45 4.81 6.37 7.45
C PHE A 45 5.84 5.25 7.66
N GLY A 46 6.27 4.57 6.59
CA GLY A 46 7.33 3.57 6.68
C GLY A 46 8.63 4.15 7.22
N ASN A 47 9.03 5.34 6.75
CA ASN A 47 10.21 6.05 7.23
C ASN A 47 10.09 6.45 8.71
N ASP A 48 8.92 6.94 9.13
CA ASP A 48 8.67 7.29 10.53
C ASP A 48 8.70 6.06 11.44
N ILE A 49 8.10 4.94 11.01
CA ILE A 49 8.15 3.66 11.73
C ILE A 49 9.60 3.19 11.85
N ALA A 50 10.37 3.22 10.76
CA ALA A 50 11.77 2.83 10.77
C ALA A 50 12.61 3.68 11.73
N LYS A 51 12.36 5.00 11.76
CA LYS A 51 13.02 5.93 12.68
C LYS A 51 12.71 5.61 14.14
N VAL A 52 11.46 5.32 14.48
CA VAL A 52 11.05 4.94 15.84
C VAL A 52 11.60 3.55 16.22
N ALA A 53 11.51 2.57 15.32
CA ALA A 53 12.02 1.22 15.52
C ALA A 53 13.52 1.21 15.84
N LYS A 54 14.29 2.10 15.19
CA LYS A 54 15.71 2.27 15.47
C LYS A 54 16.02 2.65 16.91
N THR A 55 15.11 3.37 17.59
CA THR A 55 15.30 3.77 19.01
C THR A 55 15.21 2.59 19.98
N VAL A 56 14.63 1.47 19.56
CA VAL A 56 14.53 0.22 20.32
C VAL A 56 15.40 -0.90 19.74
N GLY A 57 16.35 -0.55 18.87
CA GLY A 57 17.34 -1.50 18.32
C GLY A 57 16.85 -2.33 17.12
N LEU A 58 15.75 -1.95 16.48
CA LEU A 58 15.26 -2.61 15.26
C LEU A 58 15.61 -1.78 14.03
N ASP A 59 16.38 -2.35 13.10
CA ASP A 59 16.71 -1.70 11.82
C ASP A 59 15.71 -2.12 10.74
N ILE A 60 15.07 -1.14 10.10
CA ILE A 60 14.04 -1.36 9.08
C ILE A 60 14.50 -0.71 7.77
N LEU A 61 14.61 -1.52 6.72
CA LEU A 61 14.89 -1.06 5.36
C LEU A 61 13.57 -0.77 4.65
N VAL A 62 13.21 0.51 4.56
CA VAL A 62 12.02 0.96 3.81
C VAL A 62 12.27 0.85 2.31
N LYS A 63 11.32 0.26 1.59
CA LYS A 63 11.39 0.01 0.15
C LYS A 63 10.18 0.61 -0.55
N GLU A 64 10.46 1.42 -1.57
CA GLU A 64 9.44 1.87 -2.53
C GLU A 64 8.82 0.67 -3.26
N SER A 65 7.54 0.79 -3.60
CA SER A 65 6.78 -0.23 -4.30
C SER A 65 5.72 0.38 -5.22
N GLN A 66 5.12 -0.47 -6.05
CA GLN A 66 3.99 -0.09 -6.92
C GLN A 66 2.63 -0.11 -6.20
N GLY A 67 2.63 -0.33 -4.87
CA GLY A 67 1.43 -0.38 -4.04
C GLY A 67 1.08 -1.78 -3.55
N SER A 68 -0.16 -1.96 -3.09
CA SER A 68 -0.50 -3.08 -2.21
C SER A 68 -0.39 -4.46 -2.85
N ILE A 69 -0.69 -4.62 -4.15
CA ILE A 69 -0.51 -5.92 -4.82
C ILE A 69 0.98 -6.26 -4.98
N ASP A 70 1.81 -5.28 -5.29
CA ASP A 70 3.26 -5.45 -5.38
C ASP A 70 3.84 -5.84 -4.01
N ASN A 71 3.41 -5.15 -2.94
CA ASN A 71 3.84 -5.46 -1.58
C ASN A 71 3.57 -6.91 -1.21
N VAL A 72 2.34 -7.37 -1.44
CA VAL A 72 1.94 -8.74 -1.13
C VAL A 72 2.76 -9.77 -1.91
N ARG A 73 3.03 -9.52 -3.20
CA ARG A 73 3.88 -10.41 -4.01
C ARG A 73 5.33 -10.43 -3.52
N ARG A 74 5.87 -9.28 -3.13
CA ARG A 74 7.24 -9.15 -2.64
C ARG A 74 7.41 -9.82 -1.28
N MET A 75 6.43 -9.70 -0.39
CA MET A 75 6.40 -10.42 0.89
C MET A 75 6.36 -11.95 0.73
N GLU A 76 5.73 -12.47 -0.32
CA GLU A 76 5.72 -13.91 -0.63
C GLU A 76 7.03 -14.37 -1.33
N SER A 77 7.80 -13.44 -1.88
CA SER A 77 9.02 -13.76 -2.61
C SER A 77 10.20 -14.08 -1.67
N GLN A 78 11.35 -14.43 -2.25
CA GLN A 78 12.59 -14.62 -1.49
C GLN A 78 13.33 -13.31 -1.20
N GLU A 79 12.79 -12.16 -1.59
CA GLU A 79 13.41 -10.88 -1.26
C GLU A 79 13.27 -10.56 0.24
N ASN A 80 14.14 -9.66 0.73
CA ASN A 80 13.99 -9.12 2.08
C ASN A 80 12.78 -8.17 2.16
N ALA A 81 11.58 -8.70 2.37
CA ALA A 81 10.32 -7.94 2.53
C ALA A 81 9.45 -8.56 3.62
N ALA A 82 9.95 -8.57 4.86
CA ALA A 82 9.24 -9.18 5.98
C ALA A 82 7.98 -8.40 6.39
N LEU A 83 7.93 -7.10 6.12
CA LEU A 83 6.80 -6.22 6.41
C LEU A 83 6.26 -5.61 5.12
N GLY A 84 4.95 -5.37 5.07
CA GLY A 84 4.31 -4.68 3.96
C GLY A 84 3.17 -3.80 4.44
N ILE A 85 3.14 -2.56 3.94
CA ILE A 85 2.03 -1.64 4.16
C ILE A 85 0.99 -1.86 3.07
N VAL A 86 -0.25 -2.16 3.43
CA VAL A 86 -1.34 -2.41 2.47
C VAL A 86 -2.60 -1.69 2.89
N ASN A 87 -3.50 -1.42 1.94
CA ASN A 87 -4.85 -0.99 2.28
C ASN A 87 -5.63 -2.15 2.93
N SER A 88 -6.59 -1.83 3.79
CA SER A 88 -7.35 -2.82 4.57
C SER A 88 -8.25 -3.72 3.72
N ASP A 89 -8.63 -3.27 2.53
CA ASP A 89 -9.47 -4.00 1.57
C ASP A 89 -8.70 -5.03 0.73
N VAL A 90 -7.36 -5.02 0.79
CA VAL A 90 -6.49 -5.91 0.02
C VAL A 90 -6.73 -7.38 0.36
N LEU A 91 -6.85 -7.73 1.65
CA LEU A 91 -7.11 -9.11 2.06
C LEU A 91 -8.45 -9.63 1.51
N GLY A 92 -9.50 -8.80 1.58
CA GLY A 92 -10.82 -9.13 1.04
C GLY A 92 -10.77 -9.33 -0.48
N PHE A 93 -10.07 -8.44 -1.18
CA PHE A 93 -9.86 -8.54 -2.63
C PHE A 93 -9.13 -9.83 -3.02
N LEU A 94 -8.00 -10.13 -2.36
CA LEU A 94 -7.19 -11.31 -2.65
C LEU A 94 -7.92 -12.62 -2.35
N SER A 95 -8.69 -12.66 -1.25
CA SER A 95 -9.45 -13.85 -0.84
C SER A 95 -10.56 -14.22 -1.84
N ARG A 96 -11.08 -13.23 -2.58
CA ARG A 96 -12.07 -13.44 -3.66
C ARG A 96 -11.46 -13.60 -5.05
N SER A 97 -10.13 -13.51 -5.18
CA SER A 97 -9.46 -13.63 -6.48
C SER A 97 -9.75 -14.99 -7.10
N GLU A 98 -9.98 -15.03 -8.41
CA GLU A 98 -10.11 -16.29 -9.15
C GLU A 98 -8.78 -17.08 -9.16
N ASN A 99 -7.64 -16.39 -9.02
CA ASN A 99 -6.33 -17.01 -8.95
C ASN A 99 -6.10 -17.71 -7.59
N PRO A 100 -5.96 -19.06 -7.56
CA PRO A 100 -5.73 -19.80 -6.32
C PRO A 100 -4.47 -19.37 -5.55
N GLN A 101 -3.42 -18.96 -6.26
CA GLN A 101 -2.18 -18.48 -5.65
C GLN A 101 -2.43 -17.19 -4.84
N MET A 102 -3.25 -16.25 -5.36
CA MET A 102 -3.56 -15.01 -4.65
C MET A 102 -4.36 -15.28 -3.37
N ARG A 103 -5.29 -16.26 -3.40
CA ARG A 103 -6.02 -16.71 -2.21
C ARG A 103 -5.10 -17.37 -1.18
N GLN A 104 -4.15 -18.18 -1.64
CA GLN A 104 -3.16 -18.81 -0.77
C GLN A 104 -2.26 -17.78 -0.08
N ILE A 105 -1.78 -16.77 -0.81
CA ILE A 105 -0.99 -15.68 -0.23
C ILE A 105 -1.80 -14.94 0.83
N ALA A 106 -3.07 -14.61 0.54
CA ALA A 106 -3.97 -13.95 1.49
C ALA A 106 -4.08 -14.72 2.83
N SER A 107 -4.12 -16.05 2.78
CA SER A 107 -4.21 -16.90 3.99
C SER A 107 -2.96 -16.88 4.89
N ARG A 108 -1.81 -16.46 4.34
CA ARG A 108 -0.52 -16.40 5.04
C ARG A 108 -0.24 -15.03 5.65
N LEU A 109 -0.88 -13.98 5.13
CA LEU A 109 -0.73 -12.63 5.66
C LEU A 109 -1.29 -12.53 7.08
N ARG A 110 -0.64 -11.71 7.91
CA ARG A 110 -1.06 -11.42 9.29
C ARG A 110 -1.06 -9.90 9.48
N LEU A 111 -2.15 -9.39 10.04
CA LEU A 111 -2.25 -7.98 10.41
C LEU A 111 -1.42 -7.74 11.67
N ILE A 112 -0.52 -6.76 11.61
CA ILE A 112 0.28 -6.34 12.76
C ILE A 112 -0.40 -5.17 13.48
N PHE A 113 -0.63 -4.06 12.75
CA PHE A 113 -1.20 -2.85 13.35
C PHE A 113 -1.88 -1.96 12.28
N PRO A 114 -3.08 -1.42 12.54
CA PRO A 114 -3.66 -0.34 11.75
C PRO A 114 -3.16 1.03 12.26
N PHE A 115 -2.53 1.85 11.40
CA PHE A 115 -1.84 3.08 11.84
C PHE A 115 -2.37 4.40 11.27
N TYR A 116 -3.20 4.39 10.22
CA TYR A 116 -3.97 5.57 9.80
C TYR A 116 -5.17 5.18 8.94
N ASN A 117 -6.10 6.11 8.75
CA ASN A 117 -7.20 5.97 7.80
C ASN A 117 -6.75 6.45 6.42
N ALA A 118 -6.65 5.55 5.44
CA ALA A 118 -6.50 5.94 4.05
C ALA A 118 -7.90 6.22 3.46
N GLU A 119 -8.22 7.47 3.21
CA GLU A 119 -9.53 7.80 2.64
C GLU A 119 -9.54 7.58 1.13
N VAL A 120 -10.72 7.19 0.62
CA VAL A 120 -10.99 7.22 -0.82
C VAL A 120 -11.34 8.65 -1.21
N HIS A 121 -10.80 9.12 -2.31
CA HIS A 121 -11.08 10.44 -2.89
C HIS A 121 -11.52 10.27 -4.33
N LEU A 122 -12.59 10.98 -4.70
CA LEU A 122 -13.12 11.00 -6.05
C LEU A 122 -13.04 12.41 -6.59
N PHE A 123 -12.11 12.63 -7.52
CA PHE A 123 -12.01 13.89 -8.26
C PHE A 123 -12.74 13.74 -9.58
N ALA A 124 -13.78 14.53 -9.81
CA ALA A 124 -14.71 14.32 -10.90
C ALA A 124 -15.20 15.62 -11.54
N ASN A 125 -15.82 15.50 -12.71
CA ASN A 125 -16.65 16.55 -13.27
C ASN A 125 -17.89 16.84 -12.38
N LYS A 126 -18.58 17.96 -12.60
CA LYS A 126 -19.76 18.38 -11.81
C LYS A 126 -20.99 17.51 -12.03
N SER A 127 -21.06 16.74 -13.11
CA SER A 127 -22.20 15.88 -13.39
C SER A 127 -22.22 14.63 -12.51
N ILE A 128 -21.07 14.21 -11.96
CA ILE A 128 -20.95 13.11 -11.00
C ILE A 128 -21.17 13.64 -9.58
N LYS A 129 -22.33 13.31 -8.99
CA LYS A 129 -22.73 13.71 -7.63
C LYS A 129 -22.84 12.52 -6.69
N VAL A 130 -23.18 11.35 -7.22
CA VAL A 130 -23.26 10.09 -6.49
C VAL A 130 -22.44 9.00 -7.20
N PHE A 131 -22.13 7.91 -6.48
CA PHE A 131 -21.30 6.83 -7.02
C PHE A 131 -21.95 6.17 -8.25
N GLY A 132 -23.28 6.09 -8.29
CA GLY A 132 -24.02 5.56 -9.44
C GLY A 132 -23.82 6.36 -10.73
N ASP A 133 -23.46 7.65 -10.64
CA ASP A 133 -23.25 8.50 -11.81
C ASP A 133 -21.98 8.12 -12.61
N LEU A 134 -21.14 7.24 -12.02
CA LEU A 134 -19.96 6.66 -12.69
C LEU A 134 -20.35 5.60 -13.74
N GLN A 135 -21.62 5.22 -13.81
CA GLN A 135 -22.15 4.33 -14.86
C GLN A 135 -21.88 4.94 -16.24
N ASP A 136 -21.31 4.12 -17.12
CA ASP A 136 -20.96 4.46 -18.50
C ASP A 136 -20.00 5.67 -18.62
N LYS A 137 -19.21 5.96 -17.57
CA LYS A 137 -18.18 7.02 -17.57
C LYS A 137 -16.79 6.45 -17.82
N ARG A 138 -15.86 7.31 -18.24
CA ARG A 138 -14.42 7.01 -18.34
C ARG A 138 -13.77 7.34 -17.01
N ILE A 139 -13.34 6.31 -16.29
CA ILE A 139 -12.86 6.44 -14.91
C ILE A 139 -11.39 6.06 -14.83
N VAL A 140 -10.59 6.94 -14.25
CA VAL A 140 -9.20 6.62 -13.91
C VAL A 140 -9.16 5.91 -12.55
N ALA A 141 -8.76 4.65 -12.55
CA ALA A 141 -8.67 3.84 -11.33
C ALA A 141 -7.34 4.03 -10.56
N GLY A 142 -6.35 4.63 -11.23
CA GLY A 142 -4.95 4.67 -10.78
C GLY A 142 -4.11 3.62 -11.49
N GLU A 143 -2.81 3.63 -11.22
CA GLU A 143 -1.85 2.70 -11.84
C GLU A 143 -2.20 1.24 -11.51
N SER A 144 -2.04 0.34 -12.48
CA SER A 144 -2.34 -1.08 -12.34
C SER A 144 -1.64 -1.69 -11.11
N GLY A 145 -2.39 -2.33 -10.22
CA GLY A 145 -1.85 -2.96 -9.01
C GLY A 145 -1.59 -2.01 -7.84
N SER A 146 -1.79 -0.70 -8.01
CA SER A 146 -1.76 0.26 -6.91
C SER A 146 -2.91 0.04 -5.93
N GLY A 147 -2.78 0.58 -4.72
CA GLY A 147 -3.87 0.55 -3.73
C GLY A 147 -5.13 1.27 -4.21
N SER A 148 -4.98 2.37 -4.96
CA SER A 148 -6.13 3.10 -5.54
C SER A 148 -6.84 2.26 -6.59
N TRP A 149 -6.09 1.59 -7.46
CA TRP A 149 -6.65 0.70 -8.47
C TRP A 149 -7.42 -0.44 -7.83
N LEU A 150 -6.82 -1.11 -6.84
CA LEU A 150 -7.45 -2.22 -6.12
C LEU A 150 -8.76 -1.79 -5.45
N THR A 151 -8.72 -0.70 -4.68
CA THR A 151 -9.91 -0.18 -4.01
C THR A 151 -10.98 0.22 -5.00
N THR A 152 -10.62 0.83 -6.13
CA THR A 152 -11.56 1.17 -7.21
C THR A 152 -12.24 -0.07 -7.76
N MET A 153 -11.47 -1.12 -8.08
CA MET A 153 -12.03 -2.38 -8.61
C MET A 153 -12.98 -3.02 -7.60
N ASN A 154 -12.60 -3.02 -6.32
CA ASN A 154 -13.43 -3.57 -5.26
C ASN A 154 -14.73 -2.79 -5.08
N LEU A 155 -14.70 -1.45 -5.11
CA LEU A 155 -15.90 -0.62 -5.02
C LEU A 155 -16.84 -0.86 -6.20
N LEU A 156 -16.33 -0.88 -7.43
CA LEU A 156 -17.13 -1.14 -8.63
C LEU A 156 -17.77 -2.54 -8.60
N GLN A 157 -17.03 -3.55 -8.14
CA GLN A 157 -17.54 -4.91 -7.98
C GLN A 157 -18.67 -4.97 -6.94
N LEU A 158 -18.51 -4.31 -5.79
CA LEU A 158 -19.47 -4.33 -4.70
C LEU A 158 -20.76 -3.56 -5.02
N THR A 159 -20.68 -2.47 -5.78
CA THR A 159 -21.85 -1.66 -6.15
C THR A 159 -22.51 -2.09 -7.45
N GLY A 160 -21.82 -2.90 -8.27
CA GLY A 160 -22.28 -3.31 -9.60
C GLY A 160 -22.21 -2.21 -10.67
N VAL A 161 -21.60 -1.05 -10.36
CA VAL A 161 -21.44 0.04 -11.33
C VAL A 161 -20.42 -0.34 -12.39
N LYS A 162 -20.76 -0.10 -13.65
CA LYS A 162 -19.93 -0.45 -14.82
C LYS A 162 -19.52 0.82 -15.58
N PRO A 163 -18.26 1.28 -15.42
CA PRO A 163 -17.71 2.34 -16.26
C PRO A 163 -17.70 1.94 -17.74
N ALA A 164 -17.81 2.94 -18.63
CA ALA A 164 -17.61 2.72 -20.07
C ALA A 164 -16.14 2.40 -20.39
N ALA A 165 -15.21 2.97 -19.61
CA ALA A 165 -13.79 2.67 -19.70
C ALA A 165 -13.12 2.79 -18.33
N LEU A 166 -12.18 1.89 -18.07
CA LEU A 166 -11.23 1.98 -16.97
C LEU A 166 -9.85 2.33 -17.52
N VAL A 167 -9.31 3.42 -17.01
CA VAL A 167 -8.03 3.97 -17.45
C VAL A 167 -7.04 3.90 -16.29
N ASN A 168 -5.81 3.44 -16.57
CA ASN A 168 -4.76 3.33 -15.57
C ASN A 168 -3.71 4.40 -15.87
N LEU A 169 -3.68 5.46 -15.07
CA LEU A 169 -2.75 6.58 -15.19
C LEU A 169 -2.12 6.88 -13.83
N SER A 170 -0.94 7.50 -13.85
CA SER A 170 -0.35 8.09 -12.64
C SER A 170 -1.24 9.21 -12.10
N GLN A 171 -1.03 9.60 -10.84
CA GLN A 171 -1.86 10.61 -10.18
C GLN A 171 -1.90 11.96 -10.93
N LEU A 172 -0.76 12.44 -11.44
CA LEU A 172 -0.70 13.74 -12.13
C LEU A 172 -1.35 13.69 -13.51
N GLU A 173 -1.15 12.58 -14.23
CA GLU A 173 -1.82 12.33 -15.51
C GLU A 173 -3.33 12.19 -15.31
N ALA A 174 -3.77 11.51 -14.25
CA ALA A 174 -5.17 11.33 -13.91
C ALA A 174 -5.88 12.68 -13.65
N VAL A 175 -5.24 13.56 -12.85
CA VAL A 175 -5.74 14.92 -12.61
C VAL A 175 -5.88 15.66 -13.95
N SER A 176 -4.85 15.62 -14.79
CA SER A 176 -4.83 16.30 -16.07
C SER A 176 -5.91 15.76 -17.03
N ALA A 177 -6.05 14.44 -17.12
CA ALA A 177 -7.05 13.77 -17.96
C ALA A 177 -8.46 14.13 -17.52
N VAL A 178 -8.71 14.17 -16.21
CA VAL A 178 -9.96 14.72 -15.69
C VAL A 178 -10.06 16.17 -16.16
N LEU A 179 -9.14 17.07 -15.78
CA LEU A 179 -9.14 18.52 -16.11
C LEU A 179 -9.31 18.87 -17.60
N LYS A 180 -8.91 17.98 -18.52
CA LYS A 180 -9.09 18.13 -19.99
C LYS A 180 -10.38 17.52 -20.54
N GLY A 181 -11.12 16.78 -19.72
CA GLY A 181 -12.33 16.07 -20.16
C GLY A 181 -12.04 14.77 -20.92
N GLU A 182 -10.81 14.27 -20.81
CA GLU A 182 -10.37 12.97 -21.35
C GLU A 182 -10.84 11.82 -20.44
N ALA A 183 -11.03 12.09 -19.15
CA ALA A 183 -11.69 11.25 -18.18
C ALA A 183 -12.77 12.03 -17.41
N ASP A 184 -13.76 11.32 -16.89
CA ASP A 184 -14.89 11.92 -16.19
C ASP A 184 -14.66 11.99 -14.67
N ALA A 185 -13.92 11.01 -14.13
CA ALA A 185 -13.42 11.05 -12.76
C ALA A 185 -12.13 10.24 -12.58
N MET A 186 -11.45 10.49 -11.46
CA MET A 186 -10.33 9.68 -10.97
C MET A 186 -10.54 9.31 -9.49
N PHE A 187 -10.11 8.10 -9.15
CA PHE A 187 -9.97 7.68 -7.77
C PHE A 187 -8.56 7.92 -7.27
N TYR A 188 -8.44 8.31 -6.01
CA TYR A 188 -7.18 8.32 -5.29
C TYR A 188 -7.40 7.90 -3.84
N VAL A 189 -6.64 6.92 -3.37
CA VAL A 189 -6.72 6.43 -1.99
C VAL A 189 -5.47 6.87 -1.25
N SER A 190 -5.64 7.76 -0.29
CA SER A 190 -4.53 8.39 0.43
C SER A 190 -5.00 9.04 1.72
N GLY A 191 -4.09 9.15 2.69
CA GLY A 191 -4.37 9.82 3.95
C GLY A 191 -4.41 11.34 3.79
N LYS A 192 -5.29 12.01 4.53
CA LYS A 192 -5.24 13.48 4.65
C LYS A 192 -4.01 13.96 5.45
N PRO A 193 -3.47 15.15 5.14
CA PRO A 193 -3.83 16.04 4.04
C PRO A 193 -3.23 15.59 2.70
N ILE A 194 -3.97 15.76 1.60
CA ILE A 194 -3.50 15.37 0.27
C ILE A 194 -2.80 16.54 -0.42
N SER A 195 -1.48 16.48 -0.45
CA SER A 195 -0.63 17.48 -1.12
C SER A 195 -0.94 17.65 -2.61
N LEU A 196 -1.36 16.56 -3.28
CA LEU A 196 -1.80 16.58 -4.68
C LEU A 196 -2.92 17.61 -4.89
N PHE A 197 -3.99 17.57 -4.10
CA PHE A 197 -5.14 18.45 -4.28
C PHE A 197 -4.90 19.88 -3.81
N THR A 198 -3.99 20.09 -2.85
CA THR A 198 -3.49 21.44 -2.54
C THR A 198 -2.83 22.07 -3.77
N LYS A 199 -2.12 21.28 -4.58
CA LYS A 199 -1.49 21.73 -5.83
C LYS A 199 -2.46 21.81 -7.00
N VAL A 200 -3.53 21.01 -7.03
CA VAL A 200 -4.59 21.10 -8.06
C VAL A 200 -5.25 22.48 -8.08
N GLY A 201 -5.40 23.13 -6.92
CA GLY A 201 -5.85 24.53 -6.87
C GLY A 201 -4.98 25.48 -7.72
N ASN A 202 -3.67 25.22 -7.81
CA ASN A 202 -2.77 25.98 -8.67
C ASN A 202 -2.86 25.56 -10.14
N LEU A 203 -3.15 24.29 -10.43
CA LEU A 203 -3.32 23.77 -11.80
C LEU A 203 -4.59 24.33 -12.45
N ILE A 204 -5.71 24.41 -11.73
CA ILE A 204 -6.98 24.95 -12.26
C ILE A 204 -6.83 26.41 -12.73
N ASN A 205 -5.91 27.16 -12.14
CA ASN A 205 -5.63 28.55 -12.49
C ASN A 205 -4.68 28.71 -13.70
N GLN A 206 -4.16 27.62 -14.27
CA GLN A 206 -3.31 27.71 -15.45
C GLN A 206 -4.15 27.95 -16.71
N PRO A 207 -3.66 28.78 -17.67
CA PRO A 207 -4.40 29.14 -18.88
C PRO A 207 -4.84 27.93 -19.72
N GLU A 208 -4.05 26.84 -19.70
CA GLU A 208 -4.33 25.61 -20.43
C GLU A 208 -5.59 24.86 -19.94
N PHE A 209 -6.02 25.10 -18.69
CA PHE A 209 -7.22 24.48 -18.12
C PHE A 209 -8.40 25.47 -17.96
N ALA A 210 -8.22 26.73 -18.33
CA ALA A 210 -9.19 27.81 -18.11
C ALA A 210 -10.55 27.57 -18.81
N SER A 211 -10.55 26.90 -19.97
CA SER A 211 -11.77 26.55 -20.70
C SER A 211 -12.60 25.45 -20.02
N HIS A 212 -12.05 24.73 -19.05
CA HIS A 212 -12.68 23.57 -18.41
C HIS A 212 -12.82 23.71 -16.87
N ALA A 213 -12.30 24.79 -16.27
CA ALA A 213 -12.29 25.01 -14.83
C ALA A 213 -13.70 25.18 -14.23
N GLY A 214 -14.65 25.73 -15.00
CA GLY A 214 -16.02 26.03 -14.56
C GLY A 214 -16.93 24.81 -14.34
N GLU A 215 -16.53 23.61 -14.78
CA GLU A 215 -17.40 22.42 -14.83
C GLU A 215 -17.04 21.31 -13.84
N ARG A 216 -16.15 21.57 -12.87
CA ARG A 216 -15.53 20.52 -12.04
C ARG A 216 -15.76 20.70 -10.56
N SER A 217 -15.98 19.60 -9.84
CA SER A 217 -16.28 19.59 -8.41
C SER A 217 -15.40 18.59 -7.68
N PHE A 218 -14.91 18.97 -6.50
CA PHE A 218 -14.21 18.06 -5.60
C PHE A 218 -15.21 17.42 -4.64
N CYS A 219 -15.35 16.10 -4.68
CA CYS A 219 -16.08 15.34 -3.67
C CYS A 219 -15.10 14.46 -2.88
N ALA A 220 -14.87 14.81 -1.61
CA ALA A 220 -14.23 13.87 -0.69
C ALA A 220 -15.15 12.65 -0.53
N ALA A 221 -14.64 11.43 -0.79
CA ALA A 221 -15.49 10.23 -0.86
C ALA A 221 -15.96 9.72 0.52
N GLY A 222 -15.75 10.50 1.59
CA GLY A 222 -16.14 10.14 2.96
C GLY A 222 -17.64 9.87 3.14
N ARG A 223 -18.51 10.29 2.20
CA ARG A 223 -19.95 9.94 2.17
C ARG A 223 -20.29 8.68 1.37
N PHE A 224 -19.33 8.06 0.68
CA PHE A 224 -19.57 6.83 -0.10
C PHE A 224 -19.27 5.56 0.70
N ALA A 225 -18.38 5.63 1.70
CA ALA A 225 -18.05 4.48 2.56
C ALA A 225 -19.20 4.07 3.50
N ASP A 226 -20.10 4.99 3.86
CA ASP A 226 -21.25 4.68 4.70
C ASP A 226 -22.28 3.79 3.99
N ALA A 227 -22.37 3.85 2.67
CA ALA A 227 -23.22 2.94 1.89
C ALA A 227 -22.69 1.49 1.90
N ALA A 228 -21.37 1.30 1.99
CA ALA A 228 -20.75 -0.03 2.11
C ALA A 228 -20.77 -0.60 3.54
N ARG A 229 -20.95 0.25 4.56
CA ARG A 229 -21.22 -0.20 5.95
C ARG A 229 -22.65 -0.70 6.14
N ILE A 230 -23.60 -0.23 5.33
CA ILE A 230 -25.02 -0.63 5.43
C ILE A 230 -25.28 -2.02 4.82
N SER A 231 -24.40 -2.52 3.93
CA SER A 231 -24.54 -3.88 3.36
C SER A 231 -23.82 -4.99 4.15
N ALA A 232 -23.02 -4.64 5.16
CA ALA A 232 -22.50 -5.60 6.14
C ALA A 232 -23.39 -5.58 7.39
N SER A 233 -24.51 -6.29 7.32
CA SER A 233 -25.38 -6.52 8.47
C SER A 233 -24.64 -7.30 9.59
N PRO A 234 -24.94 -7.07 10.89
CA PRO A 234 -24.25 -7.68 12.03
C PRO A 234 -24.55 -9.16 12.30
N ASP A 235 -25.26 -9.87 11.41
CA ASP A 235 -25.69 -11.24 11.68
C ASP A 235 -24.73 -12.29 11.10
N GLN A 236 -23.72 -12.65 11.89
CA GLN A 236 -23.20 -14.01 11.94
C GLN A 236 -23.05 -14.44 13.40
N PRO A 237 -23.89 -15.37 13.91
CA PRO A 237 -23.70 -15.97 15.23
C PRO A 237 -22.72 -17.15 15.15
N GLY A 238 -21.84 -17.25 16.15
CA GLY A 238 -21.03 -18.45 16.45
C GLY A 238 -19.57 -18.35 16.09
#